data_AF-A0A954SWI0-F1
#
_entry.id   AF-A0A954SWI0-F1
#
_cell.length_a   1.000
_cell.length_b   1.000
_cell.length_c   1.000
_cell.angle_alpha   90.00
_cell.angle_beta   90.00
_cell.angle_gamma   90.00
#
_symmetry.space_group_name_H-M   'P 1'
#
loop_
_entity.id
_entity.type
_entity.pdbx_description
1 polymer ?
#
loop_
_entity_poly.entity_id
_entity_poly.type
_entity_poly.pdbx_seq_one_letter_code
_entity_poly.pdbx_strand_id
1 'polypeptide(L)'
;MTIDRCAITDSVTTGDGAQGGGIYTQGALAISYATIQGNTTTGADARGGGIYVGGPIAITGSTVGDNITTGLRASGGGIAASADVTVVGSTISGNRTTGSQSPGGGVYAVVGMEIAVRLTNTTVSGNTVEGIIAWGGGIFARNARIEDSTVTGNTAERAGGVSAHELTISGSIIAGNTAELDYPDVRFVGVASVSHSLIGDTSDMAQVVIDAINAGVGNLLDVDPLLGPLADNGGPTMTHALLPGSPAIDAGDPAFVGPPYADQRGYYRVVDGDGDMTARIDMGAFEYASVAPLPGDGNLDHFVDGLDYLLWAELYEEDRAADPPGAPLRGDYNDDGVVDGLDYLVWGENFEASITALAFARVQAITESVTANLHVAETSVAADGAADVAFVWRAVFGQQDRDGRDEGVGRGRDFPTSEPMTHHWRRV
;
A
#
# COMPACT_ATOMS: atom_id res chain seq x y z
N MET A 1 9.60 3.07 -25.03
CA MET A 1 9.96 4.40 -24.49
C MET A 1 10.00 4.26 -22.99
N THR A 2 10.98 4.86 -22.31
CA THR A 2 11.08 4.82 -20.86
C THR A 2 11.11 6.26 -20.35
N ILE A 3 10.33 6.52 -19.31
CA ILE A 3 10.29 7.76 -18.55
C ILE A 3 10.60 7.37 -17.11
N ASP A 4 11.71 7.85 -16.56
CA ASP A 4 12.11 7.57 -15.18
C ASP A 4 12.34 8.88 -14.43
N ARG A 5 11.80 8.99 -13.20
CA ARG A 5 12.04 10.12 -12.27
C ARG A 5 11.82 11.50 -12.93
N CYS A 6 10.84 11.60 -13.82
CA CYS A 6 10.53 12.81 -14.62
C CYS A 6 9.16 13.42 -14.27
N ALA A 7 9.01 14.72 -14.53
CA ALA A 7 7.71 15.40 -14.53
C ALA A 7 7.33 15.83 -15.95
N ILE A 8 6.10 15.53 -16.36
CA ILE A 8 5.47 15.99 -17.62
C ILE A 8 4.16 16.64 -17.23
N THR A 9 4.14 17.97 -17.23
CA THR A 9 2.99 18.74 -16.75
C THR A 9 2.51 19.79 -17.73
N ASP A 10 1.25 20.21 -17.53
CA ASP A 10 0.63 21.40 -18.13
C ASP A 10 0.68 21.45 -19.67
N SER A 11 0.89 20.30 -20.32
CA SER A 11 1.02 20.18 -21.76
C SER A 11 -0.36 20.08 -22.42
N VAL A 12 -0.53 20.70 -23.59
CA VAL A 12 -1.84 20.86 -24.22
C VAL A 12 -1.80 20.41 -25.68
N THR A 13 -2.69 19.50 -26.05
CA THR A 13 -2.97 19.13 -27.46
C THR A 13 -4.39 19.53 -27.86
N THR A 14 -4.56 19.94 -29.12
CA THR A 14 -5.85 20.42 -29.65
C THR A 14 -6.11 19.93 -31.08
N GLY A 15 -7.36 19.61 -31.37
CA GLY A 15 -7.84 19.16 -32.69
C GLY A 15 -8.65 17.88 -32.60
N ASP A 16 -9.55 17.67 -33.56
CA ASP A 16 -10.32 16.42 -33.64
C ASP A 16 -9.36 15.23 -33.87
N GLY A 17 -9.49 14.20 -33.04
CA GLY A 17 -8.58 13.06 -32.98
C GLY A 17 -7.23 13.32 -32.28
N ALA A 18 -7.08 14.44 -31.56
CA ALA A 18 -5.87 14.71 -30.75
C ALA A 18 -5.66 13.63 -29.67
N GLN A 19 -4.41 13.28 -29.40
CA GLN A 19 -4.04 12.14 -28.55
C GLN A 19 -2.86 12.51 -27.66
N GLY A 20 -2.97 12.23 -26.36
CA GLY A 20 -1.86 12.33 -25.40
C GLY A 20 -1.43 13.77 -25.12
N GLY A 21 -2.08 14.42 -24.15
CA GLY A 21 -1.81 15.82 -23.81
C GLY A 21 -0.41 16.02 -23.26
N GLY A 22 0.06 15.08 -22.43
CA GLY A 22 1.45 14.97 -21.98
C GLY A 22 2.27 13.96 -22.79
N ILE A 23 1.77 12.73 -22.95
CA ILE A 23 2.49 11.64 -23.65
C ILE A 23 1.63 11.02 -24.76
N TYR A 24 2.23 10.93 -25.96
CA TYR A 24 1.72 10.13 -27.08
C TYR A 24 2.77 9.12 -27.55
N THR A 25 2.42 7.84 -27.65
CA THR A 25 3.27 6.82 -28.30
C THR A 25 2.45 5.66 -28.89
N GLN A 26 2.95 5.09 -30.00
CA GLN A 26 2.43 3.87 -30.61
C GLN A 26 3.15 2.60 -30.14
N GLY A 27 4.38 2.72 -29.64
CA GLY A 27 5.14 1.60 -29.07
C GLY A 27 4.94 1.46 -27.56
N ALA A 28 5.52 0.42 -26.99
CA ALA A 28 5.49 0.18 -25.54
C ALA A 28 6.07 1.34 -24.73
N LEU A 29 5.49 1.59 -23.56
CA LEU A 29 5.83 2.69 -22.65
C LEU A 29 6.05 2.16 -21.23
N ALA A 30 7.21 2.45 -20.65
CA ALA A 30 7.49 2.27 -19.24
C ALA A 30 7.58 3.63 -18.57
N ILE A 31 6.92 3.80 -17.42
CA ILE A 31 6.93 5.00 -16.60
C ILE A 31 7.25 4.59 -15.17
N SER A 32 8.36 5.08 -14.64
CA SER A 32 8.81 4.82 -13.27
C SER A 32 9.01 6.14 -12.52
N TYR A 33 8.54 6.23 -11.28
CA TYR A 33 8.76 7.36 -10.36
C TYR A 33 8.43 8.75 -10.95
N ALA A 34 7.46 8.82 -11.87
CA ALA A 34 7.17 10.02 -12.64
C ALA A 34 5.89 10.73 -12.19
N THR A 35 5.76 12.00 -12.55
CA THR A 35 4.55 12.80 -12.38
C THR A 35 4.02 13.24 -13.73
N ILE A 36 2.85 12.73 -14.13
CA ILE A 36 2.14 13.12 -15.35
C ILE A 36 0.90 13.90 -14.92
N GLN A 37 0.97 15.24 -14.86
CA GLN A 37 -0.04 16.05 -14.16
C GLN A 37 -0.54 17.28 -14.92
N GLY A 38 -1.84 17.57 -14.84
CA GLY A 38 -2.42 18.81 -15.39
C GLY A 38 -2.43 18.91 -16.92
N ASN A 39 -2.08 17.83 -17.63
CA ASN A 39 -2.03 17.82 -19.08
C ASN A 39 -3.45 17.74 -19.69
N THR A 40 -3.65 18.36 -20.85
CA THR A 40 -4.98 18.52 -21.46
C THR A 40 -5.01 18.12 -22.94
N THR A 41 -6.04 17.38 -23.34
CA THR A 41 -6.31 17.00 -24.72
C THR A 41 -7.73 17.46 -25.13
N THR A 42 -7.86 18.27 -26.18
CA THR A 42 -9.15 18.85 -26.59
C THR A 42 -9.51 18.61 -28.06
N GLY A 43 -10.67 18.00 -28.31
CA GLY A 43 -11.24 17.78 -29.64
C GLY A 43 -12.29 16.66 -29.66
N ALA A 44 -13.08 16.54 -30.74
CA ALA A 44 -13.91 15.34 -30.93
C ALA A 44 -13.02 14.10 -31.15
N ASP A 45 -13.42 12.94 -30.64
CA ASP A 45 -12.63 11.69 -30.67
C ASP A 45 -11.24 11.77 -30.00
N ALA A 46 -10.96 12.82 -29.22
CA ALA A 46 -9.66 13.04 -28.59
C ALA A 46 -9.43 12.08 -27.41
N ARG A 47 -8.19 11.71 -27.08
CA ARG A 47 -7.94 10.64 -26.08
C ARG A 47 -6.69 10.88 -25.24
N GLY A 48 -6.77 10.58 -23.94
CA GLY A 48 -5.62 10.63 -23.04
C GLY A 48 -5.21 12.07 -22.76
N GLY A 49 -5.76 12.68 -21.72
CA GLY A 49 -5.38 14.01 -21.27
C GLY A 49 -3.93 13.98 -20.78
N GLY A 50 -3.60 12.99 -19.95
CA GLY A 50 -2.23 12.68 -19.57
C GLY A 50 -1.52 11.88 -20.66
N ILE A 51 -2.01 10.66 -20.89
CA ILE A 51 -1.30 9.63 -21.66
C ILE A 51 -2.23 9.00 -22.71
N TYR A 52 -1.79 8.98 -23.97
CA TYR A 52 -2.31 8.05 -24.98
C TYR A 52 -1.23 7.05 -25.41
N VAL A 53 -1.57 5.77 -25.35
CA VAL A 53 -0.66 4.67 -25.72
C VAL A 53 -1.33 3.69 -26.70
N GLY A 54 -0.65 3.42 -27.81
CA GLY A 54 -1.02 2.40 -28.79
C GLY A 54 -0.50 0.99 -28.43
N GLY A 55 0.70 0.92 -27.86
CA GLY A 55 1.31 -0.30 -27.32
C GLY A 55 1.04 -0.49 -25.82
N PRO A 56 1.58 -1.56 -25.20
CA PRO A 56 1.39 -1.81 -23.77
C PRO A 56 2.08 -0.75 -22.91
N ILE A 57 1.50 -0.44 -21.75
CA ILE A 57 2.06 0.50 -20.78
C ILE A 57 2.26 -0.17 -19.41
N ALA A 58 3.43 0.10 -18.82
CA ALA A 58 3.73 -0.18 -17.42
C ALA A 58 3.94 1.15 -16.68
N ILE A 59 3.27 1.35 -15.56
CA ILE A 59 3.39 2.52 -14.69
C ILE A 59 3.72 2.03 -13.27
N THR A 60 4.80 2.57 -12.72
CA THR A 60 5.42 2.09 -11.48
C THR A 60 5.78 3.27 -10.59
N GLY A 61 5.41 3.24 -9.30
CA GLY A 61 5.81 4.28 -8.34
C GLY A 61 5.40 5.72 -8.72
N SER A 62 4.40 5.90 -9.58
CA SER A 62 4.17 7.15 -10.33
C SER A 62 2.81 7.78 -10.05
N THR A 63 2.70 9.09 -10.25
CA THR A 63 1.43 9.84 -10.18
C THR A 63 0.95 10.22 -11.58
N VAL A 64 -0.28 9.84 -11.92
CA VAL A 64 -1.01 10.33 -13.11
C VAL A 64 -2.21 11.13 -12.61
N GLY A 65 -2.09 12.45 -12.54
CA GLY A 65 -3.03 13.29 -11.79
C GLY A 65 -3.61 14.49 -12.55
N ASP A 66 -4.83 14.90 -12.24
CA ASP A 66 -5.44 16.17 -12.68
C ASP A 66 -5.44 16.41 -14.22
N ASN A 67 -5.29 15.36 -15.02
CA ASN A 67 -5.26 15.46 -16.47
C ASN A 67 -6.67 15.46 -17.06
N ILE A 68 -6.89 16.19 -18.15
CA ILE A 68 -8.23 16.50 -18.67
C ILE A 68 -8.36 16.13 -20.15
N THR A 69 -9.42 15.39 -20.50
CA THR A 69 -9.83 15.22 -21.91
C THR A 69 -11.19 15.89 -22.15
N THR A 70 -11.27 16.72 -23.19
CA THR A 70 -12.46 17.54 -23.49
C THR A 70 -12.91 17.38 -24.94
N GLY A 71 -14.18 17.05 -25.15
CA GLY A 71 -14.80 16.95 -26.47
C GLY A 71 -15.79 15.79 -26.58
N LEU A 72 -16.48 15.68 -27.72
CA LEU A 72 -17.41 14.59 -27.98
C LEU A 72 -16.65 13.27 -28.20
N ARG A 73 -17.03 12.19 -27.49
CA ARG A 73 -16.38 10.86 -27.56
C ARG A 73 -14.89 10.90 -27.16
N ALA A 74 -14.56 11.73 -26.17
CA ALA A 74 -13.19 12.10 -25.85
C ALA A 74 -12.67 11.43 -24.55
N SER A 75 -12.43 10.11 -24.63
CA SER A 75 -12.22 9.21 -23.48
C SER A 75 -10.83 9.25 -22.83
N GLY A 76 -10.75 8.84 -21.56
CA GLY A 76 -9.50 8.69 -20.82
C GLY A 76 -8.92 10.03 -20.37
N GLY A 77 -9.40 10.58 -19.25
CA GLY A 77 -8.85 11.82 -18.67
C GLY A 77 -7.37 11.67 -18.34
N GLY A 78 -7.04 10.66 -17.53
CA GLY A 78 -5.64 10.31 -17.21
C GLY A 78 -4.99 9.52 -18.34
N ILE A 79 -5.49 8.30 -18.56
CA ILE A 79 -4.88 7.30 -19.44
C ILE A 79 -5.92 6.82 -20.47
N ALA A 80 -5.54 6.82 -21.75
CA ALA A 80 -6.26 6.13 -22.81
C ALA A 80 -5.33 5.13 -23.52
N ALA A 81 -5.67 3.84 -23.48
CA ALA A 81 -4.85 2.77 -24.00
C ALA A 81 -5.53 1.94 -25.09
N SER A 82 -4.74 1.48 -26.05
CA SER A 82 -5.14 0.53 -27.12
C SER A 82 -4.42 -0.82 -27.01
N ALA A 83 -3.78 -1.07 -25.86
CA ALA A 83 -3.22 -2.36 -25.43
C ALA A 83 -3.29 -2.43 -23.87
N ASP A 84 -2.64 -3.43 -23.27
CA ASP A 84 -2.63 -3.64 -21.81
C ASP A 84 -2.07 -2.45 -21.02
N VAL A 85 -2.68 -2.20 -19.85
CA VAL A 85 -2.28 -1.19 -18.88
C VAL A 85 -1.93 -1.90 -17.58
N THR A 86 -0.66 -1.88 -17.19
CA THR A 86 -0.20 -2.40 -15.89
C THR A 86 0.25 -1.24 -15.01
N VAL A 87 -0.25 -1.19 -13.78
CA VAL A 87 0.00 -0.12 -12.81
C VAL A 87 0.33 -0.73 -11.46
N VAL A 88 1.48 -0.35 -10.88
CA VAL A 88 2.00 -0.88 -9.62
C VAL A 88 2.47 0.26 -8.71
N GLY A 89 2.13 0.25 -7.42
CA GLY A 89 2.68 1.20 -6.44
C GLY A 89 2.37 2.68 -6.74
N SER A 90 1.28 2.96 -7.44
CA SER A 90 1.05 4.23 -8.16
C SER A 90 -0.29 4.88 -7.83
N THR A 91 -0.43 6.17 -8.15
CA THR A 91 -1.67 6.92 -7.90
C THR A 91 -2.22 7.54 -9.19
N ILE A 92 -3.49 7.24 -9.49
CA ILE A 92 -4.25 7.81 -10.60
C ILE A 92 -5.35 8.66 -10.00
N SER A 93 -5.22 9.99 -9.98
CA SER A 93 -6.11 10.84 -9.18
C SER A 93 -6.59 12.14 -9.83
N GLY A 94 -7.83 12.54 -9.58
CA GLY A 94 -8.35 13.85 -10.02
C GLY A 94 -8.49 14.04 -11.54
N ASN A 95 -8.22 13.01 -12.35
CA ASN A 95 -8.30 13.10 -13.80
C ASN A 95 -9.76 13.18 -14.29
N ARG A 96 -10.02 13.88 -15.40
CA ARG A 96 -11.37 14.28 -15.83
C ARG A 96 -11.65 14.06 -17.30
N THR A 97 -12.86 13.61 -17.64
CA THR A 97 -13.44 13.77 -18.98
C THR A 97 -14.69 14.65 -18.91
N THR A 98 -14.84 15.59 -19.86
CA THR A 98 -15.87 16.65 -19.74
C THR A 98 -16.96 16.63 -20.82
N GLY A 99 -16.73 15.97 -21.95
CA GLY A 99 -17.71 15.92 -23.05
C GLY A 99 -18.52 14.63 -23.09
N SER A 100 -19.68 14.65 -23.75
CA SER A 100 -20.57 13.48 -23.84
C SER A 100 -19.88 12.26 -24.49
N GLN A 101 -20.29 11.05 -24.06
CA GLN A 101 -19.77 9.77 -24.56
C GLN A 101 -18.26 9.56 -24.31
N SER A 102 -17.71 10.15 -23.25
CA SER A 102 -16.28 10.15 -22.90
C SER A 102 -15.99 9.36 -21.62
N PRO A 103 -16.12 8.01 -21.62
CA PRO A 103 -15.88 7.20 -20.44
C PRO A 103 -14.41 7.18 -19.99
N GLY A 104 -14.17 6.74 -18.76
CA GLY A 104 -12.83 6.63 -18.16
C GLY A 104 -12.27 7.98 -17.74
N GLY A 105 -12.66 8.48 -16.57
CA GLY A 105 -12.06 9.69 -15.99
C GLY A 105 -10.59 9.46 -15.68
N GLY A 106 -10.27 8.38 -14.95
CA GLY A 106 -8.91 7.90 -14.72
C GLY A 106 -8.36 7.13 -15.92
N VAL A 107 -8.92 5.96 -16.22
CA VAL A 107 -8.41 5.01 -17.21
C VAL A 107 -9.47 4.59 -18.22
N TYR A 108 -9.12 4.58 -19.52
CA TYR A 108 -9.94 4.05 -20.62
C TYR A 108 -9.14 3.02 -21.46
N ALA A 109 -9.60 1.77 -21.54
CA ALA A 109 -8.90 0.69 -22.25
C ALA A 109 -9.83 -0.43 -22.77
N VAL A 110 -10.27 -0.38 -24.04
CA VAL A 110 -11.38 -1.26 -24.54
C VAL A 110 -11.22 -1.89 -25.95
N VAL A 111 -10.09 -1.70 -26.62
CA VAL A 111 -9.90 -2.07 -28.04
C VAL A 111 -9.40 -3.52 -28.22
N GLY A 112 -10.22 -4.42 -28.76
CA GLY A 112 -9.86 -5.83 -28.92
C GLY A 112 -10.11 -6.66 -27.66
N MET A 113 -10.14 -7.99 -27.77
CA MET A 113 -10.71 -8.89 -26.74
C MET A 113 -9.81 -9.12 -25.51
N GLU A 114 -8.50 -8.92 -25.65
CA GLU A 114 -7.52 -9.35 -24.64
C GLU A 114 -7.07 -8.24 -23.69
N ILE A 115 -7.36 -6.96 -23.99
CA ILE A 115 -6.88 -5.82 -23.19
C ILE A 115 -7.32 -5.93 -21.74
N ALA A 116 -6.31 -5.96 -20.86
CA ALA A 116 -6.47 -5.88 -19.42
C ALA A 116 -5.94 -4.54 -18.86
N VAL A 117 -6.70 -3.96 -17.95
CA VAL A 117 -6.17 -3.06 -16.92
C VAL A 117 -5.79 -3.92 -15.71
N ARG A 118 -4.55 -3.86 -15.27
CA ARG A 118 -4.01 -4.54 -14.09
C ARG A 118 -3.51 -3.51 -13.11
N LEU A 119 -4.14 -3.45 -11.94
CA LEU A 119 -3.71 -2.59 -10.83
C LEU A 119 -3.25 -3.48 -9.68
N THR A 120 -2.09 -3.18 -9.12
CA THR A 120 -1.55 -3.81 -7.91
C THR A 120 -1.02 -2.71 -7.00
N ASN A 121 -1.28 -2.73 -5.69
CA ASN A 121 -0.78 -1.71 -4.75
C ASN A 121 -1.04 -0.27 -5.24
N THR A 122 -2.22 0.01 -5.77
CA THR A 122 -2.50 1.23 -6.54
C THR A 122 -3.72 1.96 -5.99
N THR A 123 -3.63 3.29 -5.92
CA THR A 123 -4.74 4.17 -5.52
C THR A 123 -5.35 4.84 -6.76
N VAL A 124 -6.66 4.67 -6.98
CA VAL A 124 -7.44 5.35 -8.03
C VAL A 124 -8.49 6.22 -7.36
N SER A 125 -8.25 7.53 -7.30
CA SER A 125 -9.01 8.43 -6.41
C SER A 125 -9.50 9.73 -7.04
N GLY A 126 -10.76 10.10 -6.84
CA GLY A 126 -11.28 11.42 -7.24
C GLY A 126 -11.38 11.66 -8.76
N ASN A 127 -11.26 10.62 -9.60
CA ASN A 127 -11.36 10.77 -11.05
C ASN A 127 -12.83 10.93 -11.48
N THR A 128 -13.10 11.80 -12.45
CA THR A 128 -14.45 12.27 -12.78
C THR A 128 -14.79 12.12 -14.26
N VAL A 129 -16.00 11.65 -14.56
CA VAL A 129 -16.65 11.78 -15.87
C VAL A 129 -17.81 12.77 -15.71
N GLU A 130 -17.67 13.99 -16.22
CA GLU A 130 -18.70 15.04 -16.16
C GLU A 130 -19.70 14.96 -17.32
N GLY A 131 -19.31 14.27 -18.41
CA GLY A 131 -20.11 14.16 -19.62
C GLY A 131 -21.19 13.09 -19.54
N ILE A 132 -22.37 13.36 -20.08
CA ILE A 132 -23.48 12.39 -20.18
C ILE A 132 -23.16 11.20 -21.11
N ILE A 133 -23.86 10.09 -20.91
CA ILE A 133 -23.73 8.82 -21.66
C ILE A 133 -22.30 8.26 -21.57
N ALA A 134 -21.69 8.33 -20.37
CA ALA A 134 -20.30 7.95 -20.14
C ALA A 134 -20.10 7.38 -18.74
N TRP A 135 -19.30 6.31 -18.64
CA TRP A 135 -19.20 5.47 -17.44
C TRP A 135 -17.74 5.30 -16.99
N GLY A 136 -17.52 4.83 -15.78
CA GLY A 136 -16.18 4.54 -15.26
C GLY A 136 -15.45 5.82 -14.87
N GLY A 137 -15.83 6.41 -13.74
CA GLY A 137 -15.15 7.60 -13.19
C GLY A 137 -13.68 7.30 -12.94
N GLY A 138 -13.40 6.23 -12.19
CA GLY A 138 -12.05 5.68 -12.03
C GLY A 138 -11.60 4.94 -13.29
N ILE A 139 -12.27 3.84 -13.62
CA ILE A 139 -11.82 2.88 -14.65
C ILE A 139 -12.97 2.52 -15.61
N PHE A 140 -12.72 2.63 -16.91
CA PHE A 140 -13.54 2.05 -17.97
C PHE A 140 -12.71 1.10 -18.84
N ALA A 141 -12.84 -0.20 -18.61
CA ALA A 141 -12.01 -1.22 -19.24
C ALA A 141 -12.83 -2.27 -20.00
N ARG A 142 -12.17 -3.08 -20.84
CA ARG A 142 -12.73 -4.38 -21.23
C ARG A 142 -12.56 -5.37 -20.09
N ASN A 143 -11.33 -5.72 -19.75
CA ASN A 143 -11.02 -6.59 -18.62
C ASN A 143 -10.28 -5.76 -17.58
N ALA A 144 -10.66 -5.88 -16.31
CA ALA A 144 -9.94 -5.26 -15.19
C ALA A 144 -9.59 -6.31 -14.14
N ARG A 145 -8.33 -6.32 -13.70
CA ARG A 145 -7.85 -7.07 -12.54
C ARG A 145 -7.30 -6.05 -11.54
N ILE A 146 -7.94 -5.96 -10.39
CA ILE A 146 -7.67 -4.97 -9.35
C ILE A 146 -7.27 -5.77 -8.11
N GLU A 147 -6.00 -5.72 -7.77
CA GLU A 147 -5.41 -6.51 -6.70
C GLU A 147 -4.84 -5.53 -5.69
N ASP A 148 -5.09 -5.76 -4.40
CA ASP A 148 -4.36 -5.06 -3.35
C ASP A 148 -4.39 -3.53 -3.51
N SER A 149 -5.53 -2.99 -3.93
CA SER A 149 -5.68 -1.63 -4.48
C SER A 149 -6.92 -0.91 -3.93
N THR A 150 -6.89 0.42 -3.92
CA THR A 150 -7.99 1.26 -3.41
C THR A 150 -8.57 2.12 -4.52
N VAL A 151 -9.85 1.93 -4.84
CA VAL A 151 -10.60 2.72 -5.84
C VAL A 151 -11.73 3.46 -5.13
N THR A 152 -11.58 4.77 -4.91
CA THR A 152 -12.49 5.55 -4.04
C THR A 152 -12.74 6.97 -4.52
N GLY A 153 -13.87 7.59 -4.14
CA GLY A 153 -14.17 8.99 -4.43
C GLY A 153 -14.30 9.33 -5.92
N ASN A 154 -14.35 8.34 -6.82
CA ASN A 154 -14.49 8.57 -8.26
C ASN A 154 -15.97 8.80 -8.63
N THR A 155 -16.24 9.59 -9.66
CA THR A 155 -17.59 10.05 -10.04
C THR A 155 -17.87 9.86 -11.52
N ALA A 156 -19.07 9.39 -11.87
CA ALA A 156 -19.57 9.34 -13.25
C ALA A 156 -21.11 9.39 -13.30
N GLU A 157 -21.70 9.47 -14.50
CA GLU A 157 -23.15 9.26 -14.69
C GLU A 157 -23.56 7.84 -14.22
N ARG A 158 -22.71 6.84 -14.50
CA ARG A 158 -22.86 5.42 -14.13
C ARG A 158 -21.50 4.79 -13.89
N ALA A 159 -21.38 3.80 -13.01
CA ALA A 159 -20.08 3.18 -12.67
C ALA A 159 -19.06 4.23 -12.21
N GLY A 160 -19.28 4.82 -11.03
CA GLY A 160 -18.40 5.83 -10.45
C GLY A 160 -16.97 5.30 -10.27
N GLY A 161 -16.82 4.15 -9.63
CA GLY A 161 -15.54 3.46 -9.48
C GLY A 161 -15.11 2.77 -10.78
N VAL A 162 -15.67 1.60 -11.06
CA VAL A 162 -15.19 0.68 -12.12
C VAL A 162 -16.32 0.24 -13.03
N SER A 163 -16.15 0.41 -14.34
CA SER A 163 -16.94 -0.28 -15.37
C SER A 163 -16.04 -1.19 -16.19
N ALA A 164 -16.39 -2.47 -16.25
CA ALA A 164 -15.70 -3.47 -17.07
C ALA A 164 -16.68 -4.34 -17.87
N HIS A 165 -16.15 -5.16 -18.77
CA HIS A 165 -16.83 -6.37 -19.25
C HIS A 165 -16.54 -7.52 -18.29
N GLU A 166 -15.26 -7.83 -18.05
CA GLU A 166 -14.81 -8.85 -17.08
C GLU A 166 -14.04 -8.19 -15.94
N LEU A 167 -14.26 -8.66 -14.71
CA LEU A 167 -13.75 -8.00 -13.50
C LEU A 167 -13.21 -9.00 -12.47
N THR A 168 -11.91 -8.97 -12.22
CA THR A 168 -11.27 -9.69 -11.11
C THR A 168 -10.89 -8.67 -10.04
N ILE A 169 -11.29 -8.91 -8.79
CA ILE A 169 -10.95 -8.06 -7.64
C ILE A 169 -10.44 -8.96 -6.51
N SER A 170 -9.26 -8.69 -5.98
CA SER A 170 -8.71 -9.40 -4.82
C SER A 170 -8.01 -8.45 -3.86
N GLY A 171 -8.12 -8.69 -2.55
CA GLY A 171 -7.42 -7.88 -1.53
C GLY A 171 -7.71 -6.38 -1.60
N SER A 172 -8.83 -5.94 -2.18
CA SER A 172 -9.00 -4.55 -2.63
C SER A 172 -10.20 -3.84 -2.00
N ILE A 173 -10.13 -2.51 -1.95
CA ILE A 173 -11.25 -1.65 -1.55
C ILE A 173 -11.78 -0.94 -2.79
N ILE A 174 -13.07 -1.09 -3.08
CA ILE A 174 -13.79 -0.26 -4.06
C ILE A 174 -15.02 0.30 -3.35
N ALA A 175 -14.91 1.52 -2.84
CA ALA A 175 -15.87 2.09 -1.91
C ALA A 175 -15.90 3.61 -1.97
N GLY A 176 -17.06 4.21 -1.67
CA GLY A 176 -17.21 5.67 -1.63
C GLY A 176 -17.10 6.34 -3.00
N ASN A 177 -17.28 5.57 -4.09
CA ASN A 177 -17.46 6.13 -5.42
C ASN A 177 -18.92 6.55 -5.61
N THR A 178 -19.19 7.38 -6.63
CA THR A 178 -20.51 8.01 -6.83
C THR A 178 -20.97 7.87 -8.28
N ALA A 179 -22.22 7.48 -8.46
CA ALA A 179 -22.90 7.45 -9.75
C ALA A 179 -24.19 8.26 -9.69
N GLU A 180 -24.52 9.02 -10.75
CA GLU A 180 -25.79 9.76 -10.81
C GLU A 180 -27.00 8.86 -11.03
N LEU A 181 -26.82 7.69 -11.67
CA LEU A 181 -27.91 6.80 -12.10
C LEU A 181 -27.84 5.39 -11.51
N ASP A 182 -26.74 4.65 -11.74
CA ASP A 182 -26.59 3.27 -11.26
C ASP A 182 -25.12 2.81 -11.15
N TYR A 183 -24.91 1.78 -10.33
CA TYR A 183 -23.61 1.17 -10.02
C TYR A 183 -22.59 2.18 -9.48
N PRO A 184 -22.68 2.64 -8.22
CA PRO A 184 -21.71 3.58 -7.65
C PRO A 184 -20.28 3.03 -7.67
N ASP A 185 -20.03 1.84 -7.10
CA ASP A 185 -18.70 1.27 -6.98
C ASP A 185 -18.27 0.41 -8.19
N VAL A 186 -18.97 -0.68 -8.51
CA VAL A 186 -18.57 -1.58 -9.61
C VAL A 186 -19.71 -1.97 -10.55
N ARG A 187 -19.37 -2.13 -11.83
CA ARG A 187 -20.25 -2.63 -12.88
C ARG A 187 -19.50 -3.57 -13.82
N PHE A 188 -20.03 -4.77 -14.04
CA PHE A 188 -19.56 -5.69 -15.08
C PHE A 188 -20.74 -6.27 -15.90
N VAL A 189 -20.43 -6.98 -16.99
CA VAL A 189 -21.42 -7.55 -17.93
C VAL A 189 -21.15 -9.01 -18.25
N GLY A 190 -19.88 -9.40 -18.28
CA GLY A 190 -19.41 -10.77 -18.40
C GLY A 190 -19.19 -11.42 -17.04
N VAL A 191 -18.08 -12.14 -16.89
CA VAL A 191 -17.72 -12.84 -15.65
C VAL A 191 -17.06 -11.86 -14.66
N ALA A 192 -17.36 -12.04 -13.37
CA ALA A 192 -16.58 -11.46 -12.30
C ALA A 192 -16.10 -12.53 -11.32
N SER A 193 -14.99 -12.23 -10.64
CA SER A 193 -14.47 -12.97 -9.51
C SER A 193 -13.98 -11.96 -8.48
N VAL A 194 -14.51 -12.01 -7.27
CA VAL A 194 -14.19 -11.08 -6.19
C VAL A 194 -13.83 -11.91 -4.95
N SER A 195 -12.71 -11.64 -4.29
CA SER A 195 -12.32 -12.33 -3.07
C SER A 195 -11.55 -11.43 -2.11
N HIS A 196 -11.76 -11.57 -0.80
CA HIS A 196 -11.07 -10.81 0.23
C HIS A 196 -11.07 -9.30 -0.06
N SER A 197 -12.22 -8.77 -0.48
CA SER A 197 -12.35 -7.39 -0.96
C SER A 197 -13.59 -6.71 -0.41
N LEU A 198 -13.50 -5.39 -0.22
CA LEU A 198 -14.57 -4.54 0.30
C LEU A 198 -15.22 -3.75 -0.83
N ILE A 199 -16.52 -3.95 -1.05
CA ILE A 199 -17.36 -3.14 -1.94
C ILE A 199 -18.28 -2.28 -1.08
N GLY A 200 -18.07 -0.96 -1.10
CA GLY A 200 -18.68 -0.05 -0.12
C GLY A 200 -20.17 0.22 -0.34
N ASP A 201 -20.63 0.12 -1.58
CA ASP A 201 -22.00 0.41 -2.00
C ASP A 201 -22.43 -0.51 -3.16
N THR A 202 -23.33 -1.45 -2.85
CA THR A 202 -23.97 -2.34 -3.82
C THR A 202 -25.35 -1.84 -4.29
N SER A 203 -25.75 -0.60 -3.96
CA SER A 203 -27.02 -0.04 -4.40
C SER A 203 -27.11 0.08 -5.92
N ASP A 204 -28.34 -0.04 -6.43
CA ASP A 204 -28.68 0.06 -7.85
C ASP A 204 -27.90 -0.90 -8.80
N MET A 205 -27.23 -1.90 -8.22
CA MET A 205 -26.71 -3.05 -8.94
C MET A 205 -27.82 -4.03 -9.31
N ALA A 206 -27.65 -4.74 -10.43
CA ALA A 206 -28.47 -5.92 -10.71
C ALA A 206 -28.14 -7.06 -9.72
N GLN A 207 -29.15 -7.78 -9.22
CA GLN A 207 -28.95 -8.87 -8.25
C GLN A 207 -27.89 -9.91 -8.70
N VAL A 208 -27.81 -10.22 -10.00
CA VAL A 208 -26.81 -11.15 -10.57
C VAL A 208 -25.35 -10.69 -10.34
N VAL A 209 -25.13 -9.38 -10.24
CA VAL A 209 -23.82 -8.78 -9.90
C VAL A 209 -23.51 -9.03 -8.42
N ILE A 210 -24.48 -8.74 -7.54
CA ILE A 210 -24.37 -8.96 -6.09
C ILE A 210 -24.16 -10.46 -5.78
N ASP A 211 -24.89 -11.35 -6.46
CA ASP A 211 -24.75 -12.80 -6.32
C ASP A 211 -23.36 -13.30 -6.74
N ALA A 212 -22.78 -12.73 -7.80
CA ALA A 212 -21.43 -13.08 -8.26
C ALA A 212 -20.33 -12.57 -7.32
N ILE A 213 -20.54 -11.43 -6.64
CA ILE A 213 -19.63 -10.95 -5.60
C ILE A 213 -19.75 -11.83 -4.34
N ASN A 214 -20.97 -12.20 -3.93
CA ASN A 214 -21.22 -13.10 -2.79
C ASN A 214 -20.84 -14.57 -3.03
N ALA A 215 -20.66 -14.98 -4.29
CA ALA A 215 -20.07 -16.29 -4.62
C ALA A 215 -18.56 -16.35 -4.34
N GLY A 216 -17.93 -15.19 -4.11
CA GLY A 216 -16.57 -15.06 -3.62
C GLY A 216 -16.40 -15.41 -2.15
N VAL A 217 -15.15 -15.42 -1.69
CA VAL A 217 -14.79 -15.68 -0.28
C VAL A 217 -14.28 -14.42 0.40
N GLY A 218 -14.60 -14.23 1.68
CA GLY A 218 -14.04 -13.16 2.51
C GLY A 218 -14.40 -11.72 2.09
N ASN A 219 -15.43 -11.54 1.25
CA ASN A 219 -15.84 -10.21 0.80
C ASN A 219 -16.67 -9.47 1.85
N LEU A 220 -16.52 -8.16 1.91
CA LEU A 220 -17.28 -7.24 2.76
C LEU A 220 -18.12 -6.33 1.86
N LEU A 221 -19.42 -6.20 2.15
CA LEU A 221 -20.36 -5.43 1.34
C LEU A 221 -21.10 -4.41 2.19
N ASP A 222 -21.40 -3.25 1.60
CA ASP A 222 -22.23 -2.18 2.17
C ASP A 222 -21.73 -1.68 3.55
N VAL A 223 -20.41 -1.66 3.73
CA VAL A 223 -19.72 -1.17 4.92
C VAL A 223 -18.76 -0.03 4.58
N ASP A 224 -18.66 0.95 5.46
CA ASP A 224 -17.69 2.04 5.32
C ASP A 224 -16.27 1.51 5.58
N PRO A 225 -15.33 1.61 4.62
CA PRO A 225 -13.93 1.22 4.83
C PRO A 225 -13.17 2.12 5.82
N LEU A 226 -13.77 3.22 6.32
CA LEU A 226 -13.14 4.20 7.19
C LEU A 226 -11.79 4.68 6.64
N LEU A 227 -11.81 5.20 5.41
CA LEU A 227 -10.63 5.76 4.76
C LEU A 227 -10.34 7.19 5.23
N GLY A 228 -9.07 7.50 5.42
CA GLY A 228 -8.57 8.87 5.49
C GLY A 228 -8.63 9.59 4.13
N PRO A 229 -8.31 10.90 4.09
CA PRO A 229 -8.20 11.63 2.83
C PRO A 229 -7.04 11.09 1.96
N LEU A 230 -7.08 11.38 0.66
CA LEU A 230 -5.92 11.18 -0.21
C LEU A 230 -4.80 12.12 0.28
N ALA A 231 -3.69 11.54 0.74
CA ALA A 231 -2.61 12.28 1.37
C ALA A 231 -1.26 11.59 1.17
N ASP A 232 -0.18 12.34 1.44
CA ASP A 232 1.13 11.75 1.68
C ASP A 232 1.09 11.03 3.04
N ASN A 233 1.02 9.70 2.99
CA ASN A 233 1.08 8.81 4.16
C ASN A 233 2.42 8.04 4.20
N GLY A 234 3.46 8.60 3.58
CA GLY A 234 4.72 7.93 3.29
C GLY A 234 4.71 7.20 1.94
N GLY A 235 5.89 6.78 1.48
CA GLY A 235 6.08 6.12 0.19
C GLY A 235 6.25 7.08 -1.00
N PRO A 236 6.17 6.57 -2.24
CA PRO A 236 6.46 7.32 -3.47
C PRO A 236 5.28 8.15 -3.98
N THR A 237 4.05 7.84 -3.56
CA THR A 237 2.80 8.37 -4.12
C THR A 237 1.71 8.48 -3.04
N MET A 238 0.74 9.38 -3.21
CA MET A 238 -0.32 9.61 -2.22
C MET A 238 -1.29 8.44 -2.14
N THR A 239 -1.71 8.09 -0.92
CA THR A 239 -2.62 6.96 -0.65
C THR A 239 -3.82 7.40 0.21
N HIS A 240 -4.78 6.49 0.42
CA HIS A 240 -5.77 6.62 1.48
C HIS A 240 -5.39 5.69 2.63
N ALA A 241 -5.04 6.25 3.79
CA ALA A 241 -4.76 5.47 4.98
C ALA A 241 -6.06 4.84 5.54
N LEU A 242 -5.98 3.62 6.06
CA LEU A 242 -7.04 3.06 6.89
C LEU A 242 -7.07 3.78 8.26
N LEU A 243 -8.27 4.14 8.72
CA LEU A 243 -8.46 4.74 10.04
C LEU A 243 -8.63 3.66 11.12
N PRO A 244 -8.30 3.95 12.40
CA PRO A 244 -8.45 2.99 13.49
C PRO A 244 -9.88 2.42 13.59
N GLY A 245 -9.99 1.09 13.57
CA GLY A 245 -11.28 0.37 13.58
C GLY A 245 -11.91 0.18 12.19
N SER A 246 -11.18 0.45 11.11
CA SER A 246 -11.59 0.10 9.74
C SER A 246 -11.88 -1.41 9.62
N PRO A 247 -12.97 -1.82 8.95
CA PRO A 247 -13.27 -3.23 8.70
C PRO A 247 -12.35 -3.87 7.64
N ALA A 248 -11.46 -3.09 7.02
CA ALA A 248 -10.45 -3.58 6.07
C ALA A 248 -9.16 -4.05 6.75
N ILE A 249 -8.97 -3.73 8.05
CA ILE A 249 -7.79 -4.12 8.83
C ILE A 249 -7.81 -5.64 9.07
N ASP A 250 -6.68 -6.30 8.86
CA ASP A 250 -6.47 -7.75 8.96
C ASP A 250 -7.54 -8.57 8.21
N ALA A 251 -8.06 -8.04 7.11
CA ALA A 251 -9.24 -8.58 6.43
C ALA A 251 -8.98 -9.24 5.05
N GLY A 252 -7.77 -9.12 4.51
CA GLY A 252 -7.34 -9.70 3.22
C GLY A 252 -7.23 -11.23 3.20
N ASP A 253 -6.45 -11.84 2.30
CA ASP A 253 -6.41 -13.31 2.20
C ASP A 253 -5.59 -13.95 3.35
N PRO A 254 -6.19 -14.76 4.25
CA PRO A 254 -5.45 -15.42 5.33
C PRO A 254 -4.57 -16.59 4.83
N ALA A 255 -4.74 -17.01 3.58
CA ALA A 255 -3.97 -18.05 2.92
C ALA A 255 -3.15 -17.48 1.74
N PHE A 256 -2.70 -16.23 1.86
CA PHE A 256 -1.83 -15.61 0.86
C PHE A 256 -0.59 -16.48 0.58
N VAL A 257 -0.15 -16.56 -0.67
CA VAL A 257 1.05 -17.31 -1.08
C VAL A 257 1.87 -16.44 -2.02
N GLY A 258 3.06 -16.02 -1.58
CA GLY A 258 3.90 -15.06 -2.31
C GLY A 258 3.16 -13.74 -2.53
N PRO A 259 2.74 -13.06 -1.44
CA PRO A 259 1.96 -11.83 -1.55
C PRO A 259 2.82 -10.72 -2.19
N PRO A 260 2.24 -9.59 -2.63
CA PRO A 260 3.01 -8.36 -2.63
C PRO A 260 3.54 -8.14 -1.19
N TYR A 261 4.85 -8.31 -1.03
CA TYR A 261 5.53 -8.29 0.26
C TYR A 261 5.42 -6.94 1.00
N ALA A 262 5.11 -5.89 0.25
CA ALA A 262 4.80 -4.57 0.77
C ALA A 262 3.47 -4.03 0.19
N ASP A 263 2.99 -2.93 0.77
CA ASP A 263 1.87 -2.14 0.27
C ASP A 263 2.29 -1.09 -0.79
N GLN A 264 1.42 -0.13 -1.14
CA GLN A 264 1.74 0.96 -2.08
C GLN A 264 2.88 1.87 -1.62
N ARG A 265 3.11 1.99 -0.31
CA ARG A 265 4.17 2.83 0.25
C ARG A 265 5.52 2.12 0.25
N GLY A 266 5.52 0.82 0.01
CA GLY A 266 6.64 -0.07 0.25
C GLY A 266 6.83 -0.43 1.71
N TYR A 267 5.77 -0.41 2.52
CA TYR A 267 5.80 -0.83 3.93
C TYR A 267 5.36 -2.29 4.05
N TYR A 268 5.88 -3.02 5.03
CA TYR A 268 5.59 -4.47 5.22
C TYR A 268 4.10 -4.77 5.16
N ARG A 269 3.71 -5.82 4.44
CA ARG A 269 2.29 -6.13 4.27
C ARG A 269 1.72 -7.10 5.30
N VAL A 270 2.52 -7.99 5.87
CA VAL A 270 2.02 -9.05 6.76
C VAL A 270 2.22 -8.62 8.20
N VAL A 271 1.34 -7.76 8.71
CA VAL A 271 1.43 -7.19 10.06
C VAL A 271 0.21 -7.54 10.89
N ASP A 272 0.31 -7.41 12.22
CA ASP A 272 -0.81 -7.55 13.16
C ASP A 272 -1.35 -6.14 13.42
N GLY A 273 -2.36 -5.74 12.64
CA GLY A 273 -2.92 -4.39 12.61
C GLY A 273 -4.00 -4.15 13.68
N ASP A 274 -4.77 -5.17 14.02
CA ASP A 274 -5.81 -5.13 15.05
C ASP A 274 -5.32 -5.51 16.47
N GLY A 275 -4.19 -6.20 16.56
CA GLY A 275 -3.52 -6.57 17.81
C GLY A 275 -3.97 -7.91 18.40
N ASP A 276 -4.61 -8.80 17.64
CA ASP A 276 -5.06 -10.12 18.09
C ASP A 276 -3.93 -11.19 18.15
N MET A 277 -2.72 -10.84 17.71
CA MET A 277 -1.54 -11.70 17.53
C MET A 277 -1.53 -12.57 16.25
N THR A 278 -2.40 -12.29 15.28
CA THR A 278 -2.48 -12.98 13.98
C THR A 278 -2.22 -12.01 12.83
N ALA A 279 -0.96 -11.87 12.44
CA ALA A 279 -0.61 -11.01 11.30
C ALA A 279 -1.30 -11.48 10.00
N ARG A 280 -2.04 -10.57 9.35
CA ARG A 280 -2.70 -10.77 8.06
C ARG A 280 -2.36 -9.57 7.16
N ILE A 281 -2.87 -9.57 5.94
CA ILE A 281 -2.78 -8.40 5.06
C ILE A 281 -4.10 -7.65 5.10
N ASP A 282 -4.03 -6.32 5.02
CA ASP A 282 -5.19 -5.46 4.88
C ASP A 282 -5.80 -5.54 3.48
N MET A 283 -7.08 -5.20 3.38
CA MET A 283 -7.69 -4.89 2.09
C MET A 283 -7.32 -3.47 1.65
N GLY A 284 -6.95 -3.31 0.37
CA GLY A 284 -6.66 -2.04 -0.27
C GLY A 284 -5.17 -1.83 -0.56
N ALA A 285 -4.82 -0.60 -0.92
CA ALA A 285 -3.45 -0.23 -1.28
C ALA A 285 -2.53 0.08 -0.08
N PHE A 286 -3.03 0.04 1.15
CA PHE A 286 -2.39 0.58 2.35
C PHE A 286 -2.50 -0.41 3.52
N GLU A 287 -1.40 -0.60 4.24
CA GLU A 287 -1.32 -1.45 5.42
C GLU A 287 -1.34 -0.65 6.73
N TYR A 288 -2.32 -0.92 7.60
CA TYR A 288 -2.48 -0.28 8.90
C TYR A 288 -1.42 -0.73 9.90
N ALA A 289 -1.03 0.17 10.81
CA ALA A 289 0.04 -0.02 11.80
C ALA A 289 1.43 -0.45 11.28
N SER A 290 1.59 -0.65 9.96
CA SER A 290 2.83 -1.11 9.33
C SER A 290 3.98 -0.09 9.38
N VAL A 291 5.20 -0.61 9.22
CA VAL A 291 6.46 0.13 9.22
C VAL A 291 7.22 -0.12 7.90
N ALA A 292 8.13 0.80 7.58
CA ALA A 292 9.04 0.62 6.46
C ALA A 292 10.01 -0.57 6.70
N PRO A 293 10.47 -1.25 5.63
CA PRO A 293 11.45 -2.32 5.69
C PRO A 293 12.73 -1.98 6.44
N LEU A 294 13.35 -3.01 7.01
CA LEU A 294 14.73 -2.92 7.50
C LEU A 294 15.69 -2.82 6.30
N PRO A 295 16.72 -1.95 6.36
CA PRO A 295 17.78 -2.00 5.36
C PRO A 295 18.46 -3.37 5.40
N GLY A 296 18.59 -4.03 4.24
CA GLY A 296 19.13 -5.39 4.14
C GLY A 296 18.08 -6.50 4.22
N ASP A 297 16.82 -6.23 4.58
CA ASP A 297 15.73 -7.22 4.53
C ASP A 297 15.18 -7.24 3.10
N GLY A 298 15.52 -8.31 2.37
CA GLY A 298 15.23 -8.49 0.96
C GLY A 298 14.15 -9.50 0.66
N ASN A 299 13.82 -10.38 1.60
CA ASN A 299 12.68 -11.29 1.50
C ASN A 299 11.41 -10.69 2.14
N LEU A 300 11.54 -9.60 2.90
CA LEU A 300 10.53 -8.89 3.69
C LEU A 300 9.82 -9.77 4.74
N ASP A 301 10.55 -10.66 5.39
CA ASP A 301 10.09 -11.50 6.51
C ASP A 301 10.27 -10.86 7.91
N HIS A 302 10.75 -9.61 7.93
CA HIS A 302 11.00 -8.76 9.10
C HIS A 302 12.32 -9.04 9.85
N PHE A 303 13.21 -9.84 9.27
CA PHE A 303 14.56 -10.12 9.73
C PHE A 303 15.59 -9.79 8.65
N VAL A 304 16.85 -9.56 9.04
CA VAL A 304 17.99 -9.42 8.11
C VAL A 304 18.93 -10.59 8.36
N ASP A 305 18.86 -11.63 7.54
CA ASP A 305 19.52 -12.91 7.79
C ASP A 305 20.23 -13.52 6.56
N GLY A 306 20.56 -14.81 6.61
CA GLY A 306 21.25 -15.51 5.51
C GLY A 306 20.41 -15.72 4.25
N LEU A 307 19.08 -15.62 4.31
CA LEU A 307 18.18 -15.69 3.17
C LEU A 307 18.27 -14.43 2.30
N ASP A 308 18.42 -13.27 2.94
CA ASP A 308 18.64 -11.99 2.25
C ASP A 308 19.98 -11.99 1.51
N TYR A 309 21.04 -12.46 2.16
CA TYR A 309 22.32 -12.69 1.50
C TYR A 309 22.19 -13.61 0.27
N LEU A 310 21.32 -14.63 0.33
CA LEU A 310 21.10 -15.51 -0.82
C LEU A 310 20.35 -14.79 -1.95
N LEU A 311 19.38 -13.92 -1.65
CA LEU A 311 18.73 -13.07 -2.66
C LEU A 311 19.72 -12.11 -3.32
N TRP A 312 20.56 -11.42 -2.53
CA TRP A 312 21.64 -10.60 -3.05
C TRP A 312 22.61 -11.40 -3.93
N ALA A 313 23.06 -12.57 -3.46
CA ALA A 313 24.02 -13.39 -4.18
C ALA A 313 23.45 -14.04 -5.46
N GLU A 314 22.13 -14.28 -5.52
CA GLU A 314 21.43 -14.78 -6.72
C GLU A 314 21.32 -13.69 -7.80
N LEU A 315 21.21 -12.42 -7.39
CA LEU A 315 20.85 -11.28 -8.25
C LEU A 315 22.02 -10.31 -8.50
N TYR A 316 23.23 -10.63 -8.03
CA TYR A 316 24.43 -9.80 -8.19
C TYR A 316 24.72 -9.44 -9.67
N GLU A 317 24.99 -8.17 -9.93
CA GLU A 317 25.09 -7.51 -11.26
C GLU A 317 23.76 -7.35 -12.04
N GLU A 318 22.59 -7.64 -11.45
CA GLU A 318 21.30 -7.31 -12.09
C GLU A 318 20.94 -5.82 -11.99
N ASP A 319 20.46 -5.26 -13.10
CA ASP A 319 19.81 -3.95 -13.18
C ASP A 319 18.35 -4.10 -12.72
N ARG A 320 18.02 -3.47 -11.61
CA ARG A 320 16.72 -3.48 -10.93
C ARG A 320 16.05 -2.10 -10.98
N ALA A 321 16.57 -1.13 -11.74
CA ALA A 321 16.03 0.24 -11.81
C ALA A 321 14.57 0.33 -12.36
N ALA A 322 14.03 -0.78 -12.86
CA ALA A 322 12.64 -0.92 -13.30
C ALA A 322 11.68 -1.55 -12.26
N ASP A 323 12.19 -1.98 -11.10
CA ASP A 323 11.36 -2.56 -10.04
C ASP A 323 10.45 -1.52 -9.37
N PRO A 324 9.30 -1.94 -8.83
CA PRO A 324 8.46 -1.06 -8.04
C PRO A 324 9.10 -0.70 -6.69
N PRO A 325 8.89 0.53 -6.19
CA PRO A 325 9.18 0.85 -4.79
C PRO A 325 8.32 -0.03 -3.90
N GLY A 326 8.93 -0.71 -2.93
CA GLY A 326 8.22 -1.75 -2.19
C GLY A 326 8.11 -3.09 -2.91
N ALA A 327 8.78 -3.27 -4.05
CA ALA A 327 9.32 -4.60 -4.32
C ALA A 327 10.09 -5.04 -3.07
N PRO A 328 10.05 -6.34 -2.69
CA PRO A 328 11.08 -6.86 -1.80
C PRO A 328 12.45 -6.38 -2.30
N LEU A 329 13.31 -5.90 -1.41
CA LEU A 329 14.64 -5.37 -1.77
C LEU A 329 15.52 -6.53 -2.23
N ARG A 330 15.27 -7.01 -3.45
CA ARG A 330 15.80 -8.28 -3.96
C ARG A 330 17.26 -8.08 -4.35
N GLY A 331 18.12 -8.06 -3.35
CA GLY A 331 19.54 -7.76 -3.47
C GLY A 331 19.87 -6.27 -3.51
N ASP A 332 19.04 -5.41 -4.10
CA ASP A 332 19.25 -3.95 -4.10
C ASP A 332 18.74 -3.37 -2.78
N TYR A 333 19.65 -3.13 -1.85
CA TYR A 333 19.39 -2.64 -0.50
C TYR A 333 19.65 -1.14 -0.34
N ASN A 334 20.25 -0.51 -1.34
CA ASN A 334 20.58 0.91 -1.34
C ASN A 334 19.64 1.76 -2.23
N ASP A 335 18.81 1.12 -3.07
CA ASP A 335 17.82 1.71 -3.99
C ASP A 335 18.46 2.58 -5.11
N ASP A 336 19.69 2.27 -5.53
CA ASP A 336 20.33 2.89 -6.70
C ASP A 336 19.96 2.22 -8.04
N GLY A 337 19.32 1.05 -8.00
CA GLY A 337 18.85 0.31 -9.16
C GLY A 337 19.80 -0.78 -9.65
N VAL A 338 20.88 -1.12 -8.94
CA VAL A 338 21.80 -2.20 -9.30
C VAL A 338 22.19 -3.02 -8.08
N VAL A 339 22.05 -4.35 -8.15
CA VAL A 339 22.53 -5.25 -7.08
C VAL A 339 24.05 -5.38 -7.15
N ASP A 340 24.78 -4.73 -6.24
CA ASP A 340 26.24 -4.68 -6.27
C ASP A 340 26.91 -4.85 -4.88
N GLY A 341 28.21 -4.53 -4.79
CA GLY A 341 28.98 -4.65 -3.55
C GLY A 341 28.60 -3.64 -2.45
N LEU A 342 27.87 -2.57 -2.77
CA LEU A 342 27.34 -1.59 -1.81
C LEU A 342 26.16 -2.18 -1.03
N ASP A 343 25.29 -2.96 -1.68
CA ASP A 343 24.18 -3.63 -1.01
C ASP A 343 24.65 -4.67 -0.02
N TYR A 344 25.70 -5.41 -0.36
CA TYR A 344 26.36 -6.32 0.58
C TYR A 344 26.83 -5.59 1.86
N LEU A 345 27.24 -4.32 1.77
CA LEU A 345 27.56 -3.51 2.95
C LEU A 345 26.30 -3.15 3.73
N VAL A 346 25.20 -2.76 3.07
CA VAL A 346 23.92 -2.48 3.75
C VAL A 346 23.41 -3.71 4.49
N TRP A 347 23.37 -4.88 3.83
CA TRP A 347 23.04 -6.15 4.48
C TRP A 347 23.99 -6.47 5.64
N GLY A 348 25.30 -6.37 5.42
CA GLY A 348 26.32 -6.70 6.42
C GLY A 348 26.32 -5.78 7.65
N GLU A 349 25.92 -4.51 7.50
CA GLU A 349 25.74 -3.56 8.60
C GLU A 349 24.46 -3.82 9.42
N ASN A 350 23.47 -4.49 8.83
CA ASN A 350 22.16 -4.75 9.44
C ASN A 350 21.91 -6.24 9.79
N PHE A 351 22.85 -7.15 9.52
CA PHE A 351 22.71 -8.57 9.83
C PHE A 351 22.32 -8.85 11.30
N GLU A 352 21.39 -9.78 11.51
CA GLU A 352 20.66 -10.07 12.76
C GLU A 352 19.69 -8.96 13.24
N ALA A 353 19.45 -7.90 12.46
CA ALA A 353 18.37 -6.96 12.75
C ALA A 353 16.99 -7.63 12.61
N SER A 354 16.05 -7.16 13.43
CA SER A 354 14.64 -7.53 13.33
C SER A 354 13.75 -6.43 13.91
N ILE A 355 12.51 -6.33 13.44
CA ILE A 355 11.56 -5.35 13.98
C ILE A 355 11.30 -5.57 15.47
N THR A 356 11.33 -6.82 15.94
CA THR A 356 11.17 -7.17 17.36
C THR A 356 12.35 -6.69 18.20
N ALA A 357 13.59 -6.85 17.71
CA ALA A 357 14.78 -6.35 18.40
C ALA A 357 14.79 -4.82 18.47
N LEU A 358 14.39 -4.13 17.40
CA LEU A 358 14.26 -2.66 17.38
C LEU A 358 13.14 -2.16 18.29
N ALA A 359 12.00 -2.85 18.34
CA ALA A 359 10.93 -2.54 19.29
C ALA A 359 11.41 -2.70 20.74
N PHE A 360 12.12 -3.78 21.05
CA PHE A 360 12.69 -4.01 22.38
C PHE A 360 13.74 -2.96 22.76
N ALA A 361 14.64 -2.61 21.83
CA ALA A 361 15.64 -1.56 22.02
C ALA A 361 15.01 -0.17 22.21
N ARG A 362 13.93 0.16 21.48
CA ARG A 362 13.16 1.40 21.69
C ARG A 362 12.45 1.42 23.04
N VAL A 363 11.82 0.32 23.45
CA VAL A 363 11.21 0.21 24.80
C VAL A 363 12.27 0.32 25.89
N GLN A 364 13.45 -0.29 25.71
CA GLN A 364 14.57 -0.15 26.63
C GLN A 364 15.09 1.29 26.69
N ALA A 365 15.32 1.96 25.56
CA ALA A 365 15.77 3.35 25.53
C ALA A 365 14.73 4.34 26.11
N ILE A 366 13.43 4.10 25.87
CA ILE A 366 12.35 4.83 26.54
C ILE A 366 12.42 4.58 28.06
N THR A 367 12.56 3.34 28.50
CA THR A 367 12.68 2.98 29.92
C THR A 367 13.90 3.64 30.56
N GLU A 368 15.06 3.61 29.92
CA GLU A 368 16.29 4.25 30.38
C GLU A 368 16.15 5.77 30.45
N SER A 369 15.54 6.41 29.45
CA SER A 369 15.29 7.86 29.46
C SER A 369 14.26 8.29 30.51
N VAL A 370 13.19 7.51 30.72
CA VAL A 370 12.21 7.72 31.80
C VAL A 370 12.87 7.54 33.16
N THR A 371 13.72 6.52 33.32
CA THR A 371 14.46 6.27 34.57
C THR A 371 15.47 7.38 34.85
N ALA A 372 16.20 7.86 33.82
CA ALA A 372 17.11 8.99 33.95
C ALA A 372 16.38 10.29 34.33
N ASN A 373 15.23 10.58 33.70
CA ASN A 373 14.40 11.73 34.04
C ASN A 373 13.81 11.64 35.46
N LEU A 374 13.42 10.44 35.91
CA LEU A 374 13.04 10.18 37.30
C LEU A 374 14.21 10.41 38.26
N HIS A 375 15.43 10.00 37.92
CA HIS A 375 16.61 10.22 38.77
C HIS A 375 17.03 11.70 38.82
N VAL A 376 16.84 12.45 37.73
CA VAL A 376 16.97 13.93 37.71
C VAL A 376 15.87 14.58 38.57
N ALA A 377 14.64 14.07 38.54
CA ALA A 377 13.57 14.53 39.41
C ALA A 377 13.88 14.26 40.90
N GLU A 378 14.30 13.05 41.26
CA GLU A 378 14.70 12.68 42.64
C GLU A 378 15.87 13.54 43.15
N THR A 379 16.87 13.82 42.31
CA THR A 379 18.01 14.68 42.70
C THR A 379 17.63 16.16 42.79
N SER A 380 16.65 16.64 42.02
CA SER A 380 16.10 17.99 42.18
C SER A 380 15.23 18.14 43.44
N VAL A 381 14.40 17.14 43.77
CA VAL A 381 13.56 17.12 44.99
C VAL A 381 14.40 16.91 46.26
N ALA A 382 15.56 16.27 46.14
CA ALA A 382 16.55 16.22 47.22
C ALA A 382 17.27 17.57 47.46
N ALA A 383 17.24 18.50 46.49
CA ALA A 383 17.83 19.84 46.63
C ALA A 383 16.83 20.85 47.24
N ASP A 384 15.56 20.82 46.81
CA ASP A 384 14.48 21.66 47.35
C ASP A 384 13.53 20.84 48.25
N GLY A 385 13.85 20.78 49.53
CA GLY A 385 13.13 19.93 50.48
C GLY A 385 11.71 20.42 50.82
N ALA A 386 10.68 19.86 50.18
CA ALA A 386 9.43 19.41 50.83
C ALA A 386 8.41 18.69 49.90
N ALA A 387 7.98 17.50 50.35
CA ALA A 387 6.67 16.86 50.15
C ALA A 387 6.23 16.26 48.77
N ASP A 388 5.59 15.08 48.90
CA ASP A 388 4.69 14.35 47.99
C ASP A 388 5.15 13.89 46.59
N VAL A 389 5.69 12.66 46.55
CA VAL A 389 5.71 11.78 45.35
C VAL A 389 5.01 10.42 45.62
N ALA A 390 4.19 10.32 46.68
CA ALA A 390 3.57 9.07 47.11
C ALA A 390 2.43 8.54 46.20
N PHE A 391 2.11 9.24 45.10
CA PHE A 391 0.95 8.95 44.27
C PHE A 391 1.25 8.06 43.05
N VAL A 392 2.44 8.16 42.44
CA VAL A 392 2.77 7.47 41.17
C VAL A 392 2.97 5.96 41.38
N TRP A 393 3.55 5.55 42.50
CA TRP A 393 3.91 4.16 42.79
C TRP A 393 2.71 3.19 42.89
N ARG A 394 1.49 3.69 43.10
CA ARG A 394 0.27 2.87 43.24
C ARG A 394 -0.43 2.53 41.92
N ALA A 395 -0.06 3.17 40.81
CA ALA A 395 -0.74 2.98 39.53
C ALA A 395 -0.12 1.88 38.64
N VAL A 396 1.17 1.56 38.84
CA VAL A 396 1.94 0.69 37.93
C VAL A 396 2.11 -0.74 38.46
N PHE A 397 2.24 -0.92 39.78
CA PHE A 397 2.51 -2.23 40.38
C PHE A 397 1.47 -2.57 41.45
N GLY A 398 0.67 -3.59 41.17
CA GLY A 398 -0.31 -4.16 42.11
C GLY A 398 0.36 -4.71 43.38
N GLN A 399 -0.43 -4.81 44.45
CA GLN A 399 0.06 -5.14 45.79
C GLN A 399 0.78 -6.50 45.86
N GLN A 400 1.93 -6.52 46.55
CA GLN A 400 2.34 -7.67 47.36
C GLN A 400 2.66 -7.20 48.79
N ASP A 401 2.41 -8.10 49.74
CA ASP A 401 2.16 -7.73 51.13
C ASP A 401 3.40 -7.34 51.94
N ARG A 402 3.19 -6.42 52.88
CA ARG A 402 4.12 -6.13 53.96
C ARG A 402 3.76 -6.99 55.18
N ASP A 403 4.59 -7.98 55.50
CA ASP A 403 4.73 -8.45 56.88
C ASP A 403 6.14 -9.03 57.11
N GLY A 404 7.10 -8.14 57.35
CA GLY A 404 8.42 -8.51 57.85
C GLY A 404 8.46 -8.47 59.37
N ARG A 405 8.50 -9.64 60.02
CA ARG A 405 8.92 -9.79 61.42
C ARG A 405 9.74 -11.07 61.61
N ASP A 406 11.02 -10.87 61.95
CA ASP A 406 11.88 -11.91 62.51
C ASP A 406 11.46 -12.26 63.95
N GLU A 407 11.56 -13.54 64.31
CA GLU A 407 12.28 -14.06 65.49
C GLU A 407 12.01 -15.57 65.65
N GLY A 408 13.02 -16.40 65.97
CA GLY A 408 12.77 -17.71 66.61
C GLY A 408 13.59 -18.94 66.18
N VAL A 409 14.90 -18.96 66.46
CA VAL A 409 15.68 -20.12 66.96
C VAL A 409 15.46 -21.53 66.35
N GLY A 410 16.52 -22.09 65.73
CA GLY A 410 16.85 -23.51 65.98
C GLY A 410 17.59 -24.32 64.90
N ARG A 411 18.81 -24.78 65.26
CA ARG A 411 19.63 -25.84 64.59
C ARG A 411 20.17 -25.45 63.19
N GLY A 412 21.46 -25.52 62.86
CA GLY A 412 22.63 -26.00 63.58
C GLY A 412 23.13 -27.36 63.09
N ARG A 413 23.99 -27.37 62.06
CA ARG A 413 25.26 -28.14 61.93
C ARG A 413 25.88 -28.06 60.50
N ASP A 414 27.19 -27.80 60.50
CA ASP A 414 28.25 -28.40 59.68
C ASP A 414 28.29 -28.23 58.14
N PHE A 415 29.24 -27.38 57.70
CA PHE A 415 30.05 -27.48 56.47
C PHE A 415 31.00 -28.72 56.52
N PRO A 416 31.74 -29.17 55.47
CA PRO A 416 32.18 -28.40 54.29
C PRO A 416 32.32 -29.09 52.90
N THR A 417 32.37 -28.25 51.85
CA THR A 417 33.15 -28.28 50.59
C THR A 417 33.65 -29.59 49.92
N SER A 418 33.19 -29.81 48.67
CA SER A 418 33.96 -30.35 47.50
C SER A 418 33.06 -30.34 46.24
N GLU A 419 33.48 -30.13 44.98
CA GLU A 419 34.69 -29.57 44.31
C GLU A 419 34.28 -29.18 42.85
N PRO A 420 34.98 -28.29 42.11
CA PRO A 420 34.49 -27.77 40.82
C PRO A 420 34.83 -28.67 39.62
N MET A 421 33.83 -29.11 38.86
CA MET A 421 34.05 -29.80 37.57
C MET A 421 34.08 -28.81 36.40
N THR A 422 35.25 -28.66 35.79
CA THR A 422 35.42 -28.05 34.47
C THR A 422 35.01 -29.01 33.36
N HIS A 423 34.15 -28.59 32.42
CA HIS A 423 33.88 -29.35 31.19
C HIS A 423 34.27 -28.56 29.94
N HIS A 424 35.21 -29.13 29.17
CA HIS A 424 35.55 -28.68 27.82
C HIS A 424 34.44 -29.05 26.83
N TRP A 425 34.10 -28.12 25.94
CA TRP A 425 33.39 -28.42 24.70
C TRP A 425 34.38 -28.60 23.55
N ARG A 426 34.31 -29.73 22.85
CA ARG A 426 34.93 -29.93 21.52
C ARG A 426 33.83 -29.78 20.48
N ARG A 427 34.11 -29.00 19.42
CA ARG A 427 33.31 -29.01 18.19
C ARG A 427 33.44 -30.37 17.49
N VAL A 428 32.36 -30.78 16.83
CA VAL A 428 32.35 -31.58 15.61
C VAL A 428 31.55 -30.76 14.60
#